data_AF-A0AA43HIZ4-F1
#
_entry.id   AF-A0AA43HIZ4-F1
#
_cell.length_a   1.000
_cell.length_b   1.000
_cell.length_c   1.000
_cell.angle_alpha   90.00
_cell.angle_beta   90.00
_cell.angle_gamma   90.00
#
_symmetry.space_group_name_H-M   'P 1'
#
loop_
_entity.id
_entity.type
_entity.pdbx_description
1 polymer ?
#
loop_
_entity_poly.entity_id
_entity_poly.type
_entity_poly.pdbx_seq_one_letter_code
_entity_poly.pdbx_strand_id
1 'polypeptide(L)'
;MIHQTELRDLLPGMVPFPADVFPDDQAWLGQHLLPLLKIDLGVLRPELAGSVATMLCPIEPYDGCIGETTEEHHNAFTGTNWIAFELTADNRMRFLGEEGYFIGDQVQDKDALEHIAEMRESYSKARAYFQQHGRLASYSRYGDGEPGEQAYLDVLGGQISTGNWIETAEIPAAFALAFTEAADDRHAPDDAERAIITRDGHKFFAVAEVAGYNWCATGADAIVMLYEPESRTVLFSYDWS
;
A
#
# COMPACT_ATOMS: atom_id res chain seq x y z
N MET A 1 -0.90 7.51 19.13
CA MET A 1 -0.83 7.67 17.67
C MET A 1 -2.19 8.21 17.21
N ILE A 2 -2.25 9.03 16.16
CA ILE A 2 -3.53 9.37 15.55
C ILE A 2 -4.20 8.07 15.05
N HIS A 3 -5.53 8.02 15.15
CA HIS A 3 -6.37 7.02 14.51
C HIS A 3 -7.56 7.78 13.91
N GLN A 4 -7.67 7.81 12.58
CA GLN A 4 -8.79 8.40 11.87
C GLN A 4 -9.33 7.41 10.85
N THR A 5 -10.64 7.38 10.68
CA THR A 5 -11.33 6.54 9.70
C THR A 5 -12.02 7.41 8.65
N GLU A 6 -12.13 6.92 7.42
CA GLU A 6 -12.75 7.62 6.28
C GLU A 6 -12.19 9.04 6.05
N LEU A 7 -10.88 9.15 5.82
CA LEU A 7 -10.22 10.43 5.61
C LEU A 7 -10.62 11.07 4.28
N ARG A 8 -11.64 11.94 4.30
CA ARG A 8 -12.15 12.65 3.11
C ARG A 8 -11.48 14.01 2.83
N ASP A 9 -10.76 14.55 3.81
CA ASP A 9 -10.03 15.81 3.69
C ASP A 9 -8.54 15.58 3.94
N LEU A 10 -7.70 16.10 3.05
CA LEU A 10 -6.24 15.96 3.17
C LEU A 10 -5.72 16.74 4.39
N LEU A 11 -4.89 16.07 5.20
CA LEU A 11 -4.16 16.72 6.27
C LEU A 11 -2.89 17.42 5.73
N PRO A 12 -2.36 18.44 6.43
CA PRO A 12 -1.07 19.01 6.08
C PRO A 12 0.03 17.94 5.95
N GLY A 13 0.85 18.04 4.91
CA GLY A 13 1.89 17.05 4.61
C GLY A 13 1.41 15.88 3.74
N MET A 14 0.14 15.87 3.32
CA MET A 14 -0.38 14.89 2.37
C MET A 14 -0.45 15.43 0.94
N VAL A 15 -0.04 14.62 -0.04
CA VAL A 15 -0.08 14.98 -1.47
C VAL A 15 -0.58 13.81 -2.31
N PRO A 16 -1.78 13.89 -2.91
CA PRO A 16 -2.31 12.83 -3.76
C PRO A 16 -1.67 12.85 -5.15
N PHE A 17 -1.68 11.70 -5.83
CA PHE A 17 -1.12 11.50 -7.18
C PHE A 17 0.32 12.02 -7.35
N PRO A 18 1.26 11.67 -6.45
CA PRO A 18 2.64 12.13 -6.53
C PRO A 18 3.37 11.51 -7.73
N ALA A 19 4.16 12.31 -8.45
CA ALA A 19 5.00 11.82 -9.55
C ALA A 19 6.41 11.41 -9.09
N ASP A 20 6.95 12.14 -8.11
CA ASP A 20 8.31 11.97 -7.60
C ASP A 20 8.37 10.97 -6.45
N VAL A 21 8.31 9.67 -6.75
CA VAL A 21 8.16 8.62 -5.72
C VAL A 21 9.36 7.68 -5.68
N PHE A 22 9.76 7.14 -6.83
CA PHE A 22 10.86 6.19 -6.90
C PHE A 22 12.20 6.90 -7.19
N PRO A 23 13.34 6.33 -6.78
CA PRO A 23 14.66 6.75 -7.25
C PRO A 23 14.78 6.61 -8.77
N ASP A 24 15.64 7.42 -9.41
CA ASP A 24 15.80 7.42 -10.87
C ASP A 24 16.24 6.06 -11.42
N ASP A 25 17.09 5.32 -10.68
CA ASP A 25 17.55 3.98 -11.03
C ASP A 25 16.49 2.89 -10.84
N GLN A 26 15.35 3.23 -10.23
CA GLN A 26 14.19 2.35 -10.06
C GLN A 26 12.90 2.97 -10.61
N ALA A 27 13.00 3.90 -11.56
CA ALA A 27 11.83 4.53 -12.18
C ALA A 27 10.89 3.53 -12.88
N TRP A 28 11.40 2.34 -13.24
CA TRP A 28 10.63 1.22 -13.79
C TRP A 28 9.49 0.76 -12.86
N LEU A 29 9.57 0.99 -11.54
CA LEU A 29 8.50 0.66 -10.58
C LEU A 29 7.16 1.35 -10.91
N GLY A 30 7.18 2.50 -11.58
CA GLY A 30 5.95 3.16 -12.05
C GLY A 30 5.18 2.36 -13.12
N GLN A 31 5.81 1.32 -13.67
CA GLN A 31 5.15 0.35 -14.54
C GLN A 31 4.35 -0.69 -13.75
N HIS A 32 4.60 -0.88 -12.46
CA HIS A 32 3.93 -1.92 -11.66
C HIS A 32 3.09 -1.37 -10.51
N LEU A 33 3.40 -0.16 -10.07
CA LEU A 33 2.80 0.46 -8.89
C LEU A 33 2.24 1.84 -9.23
N LEU A 34 1.01 2.09 -8.79
CA LEU A 34 0.33 3.38 -8.84
C LEU A 34 0.59 4.14 -7.54
N PRO A 35 1.25 5.31 -7.58
CA PRO A 35 1.39 6.11 -6.37
C PRO A 35 0.10 6.83 -5.99
N LEU A 36 -0.45 6.53 -4.82
CA LEU A 36 -1.74 7.05 -4.41
C LEU A 36 -1.60 8.37 -3.65
N LEU A 37 -0.94 8.31 -2.49
CA LEU A 37 -0.91 9.41 -1.52
C LEU A 37 0.45 9.46 -0.81
N LYS A 38 1.13 10.59 -0.89
CA LYS A 38 2.24 10.91 0.02
C LYS A 38 1.67 11.28 1.39
N ILE A 39 2.30 10.77 2.44
CA ILE A 39 1.92 10.99 3.84
C ILE A 39 3.18 11.39 4.60
N ASP A 40 3.21 12.61 5.14
CA ASP A 40 4.20 12.99 6.16
C ASP A 40 3.93 12.19 7.43
N LEU A 41 4.88 11.33 7.80
CA LEU A 41 4.79 10.47 8.98
C LEU A 41 4.75 11.28 10.28
N GLY A 42 5.15 12.56 10.24
CA GLY A 42 4.93 13.57 11.27
C GLY A 42 3.49 13.71 11.74
N VAL A 43 2.52 13.43 10.85
CA VAL A 43 1.08 13.43 11.18
C VAL A 43 0.76 12.34 12.21
N LEU A 44 1.44 11.20 12.15
CA LEU A 44 1.23 10.09 13.08
C LEU A 44 2.10 10.22 14.34
N ARG A 45 3.34 10.68 14.15
CA ARG A 45 4.39 10.80 15.15
C ARG A 45 5.22 12.06 14.90
N PRO A 46 5.11 13.13 15.71
CA PRO A 46 5.77 14.41 15.45
C PRO A 46 7.28 14.34 15.23
N GLU A 47 7.95 13.39 15.86
CA GLU A 47 9.40 13.15 15.70
C GLU A 47 9.81 12.67 14.29
N LEU A 48 8.86 12.21 13.48
CA LEU A 48 9.08 11.78 12.09
C LEU A 48 8.77 12.87 11.06
N ALA A 49 8.44 14.10 11.50
CA ALA A 49 8.08 15.19 10.61
C ALA A 49 9.11 15.40 9.49
N GLY A 50 8.64 15.47 8.25
CA GLY A 50 9.47 15.57 7.06
C GLY A 50 9.94 14.23 6.49
N SER A 51 9.69 13.10 7.16
CA SER A 51 9.78 11.76 6.56
C SER A 51 8.47 11.47 5.85
N VAL A 52 8.49 11.35 4.53
CA VAL A 52 7.28 11.29 3.69
C VAL A 52 7.24 9.98 2.93
N ALA A 53 6.42 9.04 3.36
CA ALA A 53 6.23 7.78 2.66
C ALA A 53 5.03 7.86 1.71
N THR A 54 4.98 7.02 0.69
CA THR A 54 3.92 7.04 -0.33
C THR A 54 3.12 5.74 -0.30
N MET A 55 1.81 5.83 -0.20
CA MET A 55 0.88 4.70 -0.40
C MET A 55 0.93 4.23 -1.85
N LEU A 56 1.12 2.94 -2.08
CA LEU A 56 1.29 2.35 -3.42
C LEU A 56 0.22 1.28 -3.67
N CYS A 57 -0.43 1.33 -4.83
CA CYS A 57 -1.35 0.29 -5.27
C CYS A 57 -0.71 -0.52 -6.39
N PRO A 58 -0.68 -1.86 -6.30
CA PRO A 58 -0.17 -2.69 -7.37
C PRO A 58 -1.15 -2.72 -8.56
N ILE A 59 -0.59 -2.70 -9.76
CA ILE A 59 -1.33 -2.79 -11.02
C ILE A 59 -1.58 -4.26 -11.41
N GLU A 60 -0.72 -5.15 -10.93
CA GLU A 60 -0.75 -6.58 -11.20
C GLU A 60 -0.68 -7.35 -9.86
N PRO A 61 -1.18 -8.58 -9.80
CA PRO A 61 -1.72 -9.37 -10.90
C PRO A 61 -3.21 -9.08 -11.14
N TYR A 62 -3.72 -9.57 -12.27
CA TYR A 62 -5.17 -9.59 -12.53
C TYR A 62 -5.89 -10.62 -11.66
N ASP A 63 -5.23 -11.75 -11.38
CA ASP A 63 -5.73 -12.85 -10.56
C ASP A 63 -4.62 -13.35 -9.63
N GLY A 64 -4.99 -13.75 -8.42
CA GLY A 64 -4.06 -14.15 -7.38
C GLY A 64 -3.39 -13.00 -6.62
N CYS A 65 -2.31 -13.32 -5.91
CA CYS A 65 -1.55 -12.34 -5.12
C CYS A 65 -0.33 -11.81 -5.86
N ILE A 66 0.04 -10.57 -5.60
CA ILE A 66 1.32 -10.03 -6.10
C ILE A 66 2.49 -10.89 -5.63
N GLY A 67 3.39 -11.22 -6.55
CA GLY A 67 4.52 -12.10 -6.27
C GLY A 67 4.21 -13.59 -6.24
N GLU A 68 2.94 -14.03 -6.36
CA GLU A 68 2.57 -15.46 -6.27
C GLU A 68 3.22 -16.32 -7.35
N THR A 69 3.41 -15.77 -8.56
CA THR A 69 3.97 -16.51 -9.70
C THR A 69 5.41 -16.16 -10.02
N THR A 70 6.13 -15.51 -9.10
CA THR A 70 7.50 -15.02 -9.27
C THR A 70 8.40 -15.39 -8.08
N GLU A 71 8.14 -16.55 -7.48
CA GLU A 71 8.78 -17.04 -6.26
C GLU A 71 10.30 -17.18 -6.40
N GLU A 72 10.79 -17.45 -7.61
CA GLU A 72 12.22 -17.49 -7.92
C GLU A 72 12.93 -16.14 -7.76
N HIS A 73 12.17 -15.04 -7.75
CA HIS A 73 12.65 -13.66 -7.58
C HIS A 73 12.42 -13.13 -6.16
N HIS A 74 11.87 -13.95 -5.26
CA HIS A 74 11.70 -13.58 -3.87
C HIS A 74 13.05 -13.45 -3.16
N ASN A 75 13.10 -12.58 -2.17
CA ASN A 75 14.30 -12.37 -1.37
C ASN A 75 13.93 -12.15 0.10
N ALA A 76 14.88 -11.72 0.93
CA ALA A 76 14.61 -11.53 2.35
C ALA A 76 13.48 -10.50 2.63
N PHE A 77 13.23 -9.55 1.73
CA PHE A 77 12.32 -8.42 1.90
C PHE A 77 11.02 -8.53 1.10
N THR A 78 10.93 -9.47 0.17
CA THR A 78 9.77 -9.62 -0.71
C THR A 78 9.33 -11.07 -0.79
N GLY A 79 8.02 -11.27 -0.77
CA GLY A 79 7.38 -12.57 -0.92
C GLY A 79 5.99 -12.40 -1.54
N THR A 80 5.25 -13.49 -1.69
CA THR A 80 3.85 -13.42 -2.12
C THR A 80 3.08 -12.48 -1.18
N ASN A 81 2.38 -11.50 -1.74
CA ASN A 81 1.58 -10.51 -1.02
C ASN A 81 2.37 -9.57 -0.09
N TRP A 82 3.71 -9.56 -0.14
CA TRP A 82 4.56 -8.73 0.71
C TRP A 82 5.65 -8.02 -0.11
N ILE A 83 5.65 -6.69 -0.06
CA ILE A 83 6.71 -5.87 -0.67
C ILE A 83 7.23 -4.81 0.29
N ALA A 84 8.54 -4.57 0.27
CA ALA A 84 9.19 -3.62 1.16
C ALA A 84 10.07 -2.61 0.42
N PHE A 85 10.15 -1.42 1.01
CA PHE A 85 10.93 -0.30 0.50
C PHE A 85 11.75 0.31 1.64
N GLU A 86 12.96 0.76 1.33
CA GLU A 86 13.66 1.75 2.14
C GLU A 86 13.15 3.15 1.75
N LEU A 87 12.77 3.94 2.76
CA LEU A 87 12.51 5.36 2.57
C LEU A 87 13.85 6.11 2.59
N THR A 88 14.34 6.52 1.43
CA THR A 88 15.63 7.21 1.31
C THR A 88 15.63 8.54 2.07
N ALA A 89 16.82 9.13 2.28
CA ALA A 89 16.95 10.42 2.97
C ALA A 89 16.16 11.56 2.31
N ASP A 90 15.93 11.49 0.99
CA ASP A 90 15.13 12.42 0.19
C ASP A 90 13.69 11.94 -0.05
N ASN A 91 13.21 10.97 0.74
CA ASN A 91 11.85 10.44 0.73
C ASN A 91 11.44 9.76 -0.59
N ARG A 92 12.39 9.14 -1.28
CA ARG A 92 12.10 8.20 -2.38
C ARG A 92 11.88 6.80 -1.81
N MET A 93 10.99 6.05 -2.44
CA MET A 93 10.66 4.68 -2.09
C MET A 93 11.61 3.75 -2.85
N ARG A 94 12.75 3.37 -2.24
CA ARG A 94 13.69 2.44 -2.86
C ARG A 94 13.22 1.01 -2.60
N PHE A 95 12.86 0.30 -3.66
CA PHE A 95 12.42 -1.09 -3.55
C PHE A 95 13.57 -1.99 -3.10
N LEU A 96 13.28 -2.84 -2.11
CA LEU A 96 14.24 -3.80 -1.54
C LEU A 96 14.19 -5.17 -2.22
N GLY A 97 13.25 -5.36 -3.15
CA GLY A 97 13.20 -6.50 -4.06
C GLY A 97 14.04 -6.30 -5.32
N GLU A 98 13.84 -7.19 -6.27
CA GLU A 98 14.41 -7.12 -7.61
C GLU A 98 13.32 -7.00 -8.68
N GLU A 99 13.70 -6.55 -9.88
CA GLU A 99 12.75 -6.28 -10.98
C GLU A 99 11.89 -7.50 -11.34
N GLY A 100 12.48 -8.70 -11.32
CA GLY A 100 11.77 -9.96 -11.62
C GLY A 100 10.67 -10.33 -10.62
N TYR A 101 10.56 -9.64 -9.48
CA TYR A 101 9.43 -9.83 -8.56
C TYR A 101 8.09 -9.52 -9.25
N PHE A 102 8.10 -8.57 -10.18
CA PHE A 102 6.93 -8.19 -10.96
C PHE A 102 6.87 -8.99 -12.27
N ILE A 103 5.67 -9.36 -12.71
CA ILE A 103 5.43 -10.10 -13.95
C ILE A 103 5.77 -9.18 -15.15
N GLY A 104 5.25 -7.96 -15.13
CA GLY A 104 5.65 -6.91 -16.08
C GLY A 104 5.43 -7.26 -17.54
N ASP A 105 6.44 -7.02 -18.37
CA ASP A 105 6.40 -7.29 -19.82
C ASP A 105 6.18 -8.78 -20.17
N GLN A 106 6.30 -9.69 -19.19
CA GLN A 106 6.00 -11.11 -19.40
C GLN A 106 4.49 -11.39 -19.43
N VAL A 107 3.64 -10.41 -19.09
CA VAL A 107 2.18 -10.54 -19.22
C VAL A 107 1.80 -10.70 -20.69
N GLN A 108 1.41 -11.91 -21.07
CA GLN A 108 0.88 -12.25 -22.41
C GLN A 108 -0.61 -12.56 -22.41
N ASP A 109 -1.18 -12.73 -21.21
CA ASP A 109 -2.60 -13.00 -21.05
C ASP A 109 -3.44 -11.77 -21.39
N LYS A 110 -4.52 -11.99 -22.16
CA LYS A 110 -5.37 -10.91 -22.67
C LYS A 110 -6.09 -10.17 -21.54
N ASP A 111 -6.60 -10.91 -20.56
CA ASP A 111 -7.39 -10.34 -19.48
C ASP A 111 -6.49 -9.56 -18.52
N ALA A 112 -5.26 -10.04 -18.29
CA ALA A 112 -4.24 -9.30 -17.56
C ALA A 112 -3.82 -7.99 -18.26
N LEU A 113 -3.65 -7.99 -19.58
CA LEU A 113 -3.37 -6.77 -20.34
C LEU A 113 -4.54 -5.76 -20.28
N GLU A 114 -5.77 -6.24 -20.39
CA GLU A 114 -6.98 -5.41 -20.26
C GLU A 114 -7.10 -4.82 -18.85
N HIS A 115 -6.80 -5.62 -17.82
CA HIS A 115 -6.75 -5.17 -16.43
C HIS A 115 -5.71 -4.07 -16.22
N ILE A 116 -4.47 -4.24 -16.68
CA ILE A 116 -3.40 -3.22 -16.58
C ILE A 116 -3.85 -1.91 -17.24
N ALA A 117 -4.44 -1.99 -18.43
CA ALA A 117 -4.92 -0.81 -19.15
C ALA A 117 -6.03 -0.09 -18.37
N GLU A 118 -7.00 -0.85 -17.84
CA GLU A 118 -8.13 -0.32 -17.08
C GLU A 118 -7.69 0.32 -15.76
N MET A 119 -6.78 -0.31 -15.02
CA MET A 119 -6.20 0.22 -13.79
C MET A 119 -5.58 1.61 -14.03
N ARG A 120 -4.79 1.75 -15.10
CA ARG A 120 -4.16 3.03 -15.47
C ARG A 120 -5.16 4.07 -15.97
N GLU A 121 -6.15 3.66 -16.75
CA GLU A 121 -7.19 4.57 -17.25
C GLU A 121 -8.01 5.14 -16.09
N SER A 122 -8.49 4.27 -15.19
CA SER A 122 -9.27 4.66 -14.01
C SER A 122 -8.48 5.57 -13.09
N TYR A 123 -7.22 5.22 -12.78
CA TYR A 123 -6.33 6.08 -11.99
C TYR A 123 -6.10 7.46 -12.65
N SER A 124 -5.97 7.50 -13.98
CA SER A 124 -5.83 8.76 -14.73
C SER A 124 -7.10 9.61 -14.66
N LYS A 125 -8.29 9.00 -14.73
CA LYS A 125 -9.58 9.68 -14.54
C LYS A 125 -9.72 10.21 -13.12
N ALA A 126 -9.38 9.42 -12.10
CA ALA A 126 -9.38 9.85 -10.70
C ALA A 126 -8.45 11.06 -10.48
N ARG A 127 -7.26 11.04 -11.08
CA ARG A 127 -6.31 12.17 -11.04
C ARG A 127 -6.88 13.42 -11.72
N ALA A 128 -7.50 13.28 -12.88
CA ALA A 128 -8.12 14.39 -13.60
C ALA A 128 -9.29 14.99 -12.80
N TYR A 129 -10.12 14.14 -12.19
CA TYR A 129 -11.19 14.57 -11.30
C TYR A 129 -10.65 15.36 -10.12
N PHE A 130 -9.60 14.87 -9.46
CA PHE A 130 -8.94 15.60 -8.38
C PHE A 130 -8.40 16.97 -8.81
N GLN A 131 -7.79 17.07 -9.99
CA GLN A 131 -7.30 18.35 -10.52
C GLN A 131 -8.42 19.37 -10.75
N GLN A 132 -9.62 18.90 -11.11
CA GLN A 132 -10.78 19.75 -11.38
C GLN A 132 -11.59 20.09 -10.12
N HIS A 133 -11.72 19.15 -9.20
CA HIS A 133 -12.67 19.22 -8.07
C HIS A 133 -12.00 19.29 -6.70
N GLY A 134 -10.71 18.96 -6.59
CA GLY A 134 -10.00 18.88 -5.32
C GLY A 134 -10.44 17.72 -4.42
N ARG A 135 -11.15 16.73 -4.98
CA ARG A 135 -11.68 15.54 -4.30
C ARG A 135 -11.20 14.27 -4.99
N LEU A 136 -11.10 13.16 -4.26
CA LEU A 136 -10.89 11.85 -4.87
C LEU A 136 -12.23 11.29 -5.36
N ALA A 137 -12.24 10.74 -6.58
CA ALA A 137 -13.36 9.97 -7.08
C ALA A 137 -12.88 8.67 -7.72
N SER A 138 -13.57 7.58 -7.40
CA SER A 138 -13.36 6.27 -7.99
C SER A 138 -14.07 6.18 -9.34
N TYR A 139 -13.42 5.51 -10.27
CA TYR A 139 -13.97 5.04 -11.54
C TYR A 139 -13.86 3.52 -11.58
N SER A 140 -14.59 2.85 -10.68
CA SER A 140 -14.54 1.40 -10.49
C SER A 140 -15.05 0.64 -11.72
N ARG A 141 -14.44 -0.51 -12.01
CA ARG A 141 -14.89 -1.51 -12.99
C ARG A 141 -16.34 -1.94 -12.77
N TYR A 142 -16.78 -1.98 -11.52
CA TYR A 142 -18.11 -2.41 -11.13
C TYR A 142 -19.13 -1.26 -11.04
N GLY A 143 -18.69 -0.03 -11.35
CA GLY A 143 -19.54 1.16 -11.39
C GLY A 143 -20.30 1.33 -12.71
N ASP A 144 -21.03 2.43 -12.81
CA ASP A 144 -21.75 2.85 -14.02
C ASP A 144 -20.87 3.68 -14.99
N GLY A 145 -19.59 3.86 -14.66
CA GLY A 145 -18.64 4.67 -15.42
C GLY A 145 -18.57 6.14 -14.98
N GLU A 146 -19.42 6.57 -14.05
CA GLU A 146 -19.42 7.92 -13.49
C GLU A 146 -18.53 8.03 -12.24
N PRO A 147 -18.02 9.24 -11.90
CA PRO A 147 -17.21 9.43 -10.70
C PRO A 147 -18.03 9.25 -9.42
N GLY A 148 -17.58 8.37 -8.53
CA GLY A 148 -18.07 8.27 -7.15
C GLY A 148 -17.05 8.83 -6.17
N GLU A 149 -17.37 9.92 -5.44
CA GLU A 149 -16.44 10.52 -4.47
C GLU A 149 -16.09 9.56 -3.31
N GLN A 150 -14.80 9.38 -3.04
CA GLN A 150 -14.28 8.47 -2.03
C GLN A 150 -13.46 9.19 -0.95
N ALA A 151 -13.22 8.50 0.17
CA ALA A 151 -12.18 8.88 1.11
C ALA A 151 -10.79 8.62 0.51
N TYR A 152 -9.81 9.45 0.84
CA TYR A 152 -8.42 9.24 0.44
C TYR A 152 -7.80 8.03 1.13
N LEU A 153 -8.19 7.78 2.38
CA LEU A 153 -7.80 6.62 3.18
C LEU A 153 -9.01 6.11 3.95
N ASP A 154 -9.12 4.80 4.12
CA ASP A 154 -10.12 4.20 5.00
C ASP A 154 -9.66 4.29 6.45
N VAL A 155 -8.36 4.14 6.69
CA VAL A 155 -7.73 4.28 8.01
C VAL A 155 -6.41 5.06 7.91
N LEU A 156 -6.16 5.95 8.87
CA LEU A 156 -4.87 6.62 9.10
C LEU A 156 -4.43 6.34 10.55
N GLY A 157 -3.30 5.64 10.70
CA GLY A 157 -2.75 5.22 11.99
C GLY A 157 -3.57 4.15 12.69
N GLY A 158 -3.52 4.12 14.01
CA GLY A 158 -4.19 3.09 14.81
C GLY A 158 -3.36 1.82 15.00
N GLN A 159 -4.04 0.69 15.16
CA GLN A 159 -3.43 -0.63 15.27
C GLN A 159 -3.23 -1.24 13.88
N ILE A 160 -2.28 -2.16 13.76
CA ILE A 160 -2.15 -3.00 12.56
C ILE A 160 -3.44 -3.81 12.44
N SER A 161 -4.13 -3.69 11.30
CA SER A 161 -5.34 -4.47 11.05
C SER A 161 -5.05 -5.97 11.03
N THR A 162 -6.11 -6.74 11.17
CA THR A 162 -6.08 -8.18 10.97
C THR A 162 -7.00 -8.48 9.80
N GLY A 163 -6.61 -9.42 8.94
CA GLY A 163 -7.34 -9.77 7.74
C GLY A 163 -6.69 -10.96 7.05
N ASN A 164 -7.13 -11.32 5.85
CA ASN A 164 -6.53 -12.46 5.15
C ASN A 164 -5.05 -12.21 4.83
N TRP A 165 -4.66 -10.94 4.61
CA TRP A 165 -3.31 -10.55 4.24
C TRP A 165 -2.21 -11.09 5.14
N ILE A 166 -2.50 -11.28 6.43
CA ILE A 166 -1.55 -11.75 7.45
C ILE A 166 -1.38 -13.28 7.48
N GLU A 167 -2.26 -14.00 6.78
CA GLU A 167 -2.32 -15.47 6.71
C GLU A 167 -2.16 -16.01 5.28
N THR A 168 -2.34 -15.16 4.27
CA THR A 168 -2.31 -15.52 2.83
C THR A 168 -0.98 -16.14 2.40
N ALA A 169 0.15 -15.68 2.95
CA ALA A 169 1.47 -16.12 2.56
C ALA A 169 2.47 -16.03 3.72
N GLU A 170 3.56 -16.80 3.62
CA GLU A 170 4.68 -16.68 4.56
C GLU A 170 5.28 -15.27 4.52
N ILE A 171 5.51 -14.69 5.70
CA ILE A 171 6.14 -13.38 5.79
C ILE A 171 7.62 -13.47 5.35
N PRO A 172 8.15 -12.49 4.59
CA PRO A 172 9.55 -12.53 4.15
C PRO A 172 10.54 -12.58 5.32
N ALA A 173 11.67 -13.27 5.12
CA ALA A 173 12.61 -13.63 6.18
C ALA A 173 13.28 -12.45 6.92
N ALA A 174 13.24 -11.23 6.37
CA ALA A 174 13.70 -10.02 7.04
C ALA A 174 12.74 -9.55 8.15
N PHE A 175 11.53 -10.09 8.18
CA PHE A 175 10.48 -9.70 9.11
C PHE A 175 10.07 -10.87 10.01
N ALA A 176 9.64 -10.53 11.22
CA ALA A 176 8.99 -11.47 12.12
C ALA A 176 7.60 -10.98 12.45
N LEU A 177 6.62 -11.87 12.35
CA LEU A 177 5.24 -11.66 12.74
C LEU A 177 4.93 -12.47 14.01
N ALA A 178 4.31 -11.82 14.98
CA ALA A 178 3.77 -12.45 16.17
C ALA A 178 2.37 -11.93 16.48
N PHE A 179 1.49 -12.82 16.94
CA PHE A 179 0.18 -12.46 17.45
C PHE A 179 0.23 -12.29 18.97
N THR A 180 -0.55 -11.36 19.49
CA THR A 180 -0.71 -11.18 20.94
C THR A 180 -1.91 -11.99 21.45
N GLU A 181 -2.08 -12.06 22.76
CA GLU A 181 -3.28 -12.68 23.37
C GLU A 181 -4.60 -12.01 22.90
N ALA A 182 -4.53 -10.73 22.48
CA ALA A 182 -5.70 -10.00 21.99
C ALA A 182 -6.15 -10.44 20.58
N ALA A 183 -5.32 -11.18 19.84
CA ALA A 183 -5.71 -11.71 18.53
C ALA A 183 -6.83 -12.76 18.63
N ASP A 184 -6.80 -13.57 19.69
CA ASP A 184 -7.78 -14.65 19.92
C ASP A 184 -8.91 -14.25 20.89
N ASP A 185 -8.80 -13.08 21.53
CA ASP A 185 -9.78 -12.59 22.49
C ASP A 185 -10.88 -11.75 21.81
N ARG A 186 -12.06 -12.35 21.66
CA ARG A 186 -13.28 -11.70 21.16
C ARG A 186 -13.74 -10.48 21.99
N HIS A 187 -13.23 -10.34 23.21
CA HIS A 187 -13.53 -9.25 24.13
C HIS A 187 -12.36 -8.27 24.27
N ALA A 188 -11.28 -8.46 23.51
CA ALA A 188 -10.19 -7.50 23.45
C ALA A 188 -10.72 -6.12 23.06
N PRO A 189 -10.22 -5.04 23.68
CA PRO A 189 -10.49 -3.68 23.22
C PRO A 189 -10.19 -3.50 21.74
N ASP A 190 -10.94 -2.63 21.07
CA ASP A 190 -10.73 -2.34 19.64
C ASP A 190 -9.34 -1.77 19.35
N ASP A 191 -8.72 -1.12 20.34
CA ASP A 191 -7.38 -0.54 20.27
C ASP A 191 -6.28 -1.48 20.78
N ALA A 192 -6.58 -2.74 21.08
CA ALA A 192 -5.59 -3.72 21.47
C ALA A 192 -4.66 -4.07 20.29
N GLU A 193 -3.35 -4.09 20.55
CA GLU A 193 -2.35 -4.57 19.58
C GLU A 193 -2.57 -6.07 19.36
N ARG A 194 -3.05 -6.48 18.18
CA ARG A 194 -3.33 -7.89 17.84
C ARG A 194 -2.16 -8.56 17.14
N ALA A 195 -1.48 -7.83 16.27
CA ALA A 195 -0.32 -8.29 15.52
C ALA A 195 0.89 -7.38 15.79
N ILE A 196 2.06 -8.00 15.89
CA ILE A 196 3.34 -7.33 16.03
C ILE A 196 4.21 -7.79 14.86
N ILE A 197 4.61 -6.83 14.03
CA ILE A 197 5.59 -7.05 12.96
C ILE A 197 6.88 -6.34 13.35
N THR A 198 8.01 -7.03 13.20
CA THR A 198 9.33 -6.48 13.50
C THR A 198 10.32 -6.73 12.38
N ARG A 199 11.32 -5.86 12.27
CA ARG A 199 12.56 -6.07 11.51
C ARG A 199 13.73 -5.87 12.47
N ASP A 200 14.62 -6.85 12.56
CA ASP A 200 15.80 -6.79 13.45
C ASP A 200 15.43 -6.42 14.92
N GLY A 201 14.24 -6.83 15.38
CA GLY A 201 13.70 -6.52 16.71
C GLY A 201 13.02 -5.15 16.86
N HIS A 202 13.05 -4.30 15.83
CA HIS A 202 12.36 -3.02 15.81
C HIS A 202 10.93 -3.16 15.28
N LYS A 203 9.97 -2.57 15.99
CA LYS A 203 8.53 -2.71 15.69
C LYS A 203 8.09 -1.77 14.57
N PHE A 204 7.33 -2.33 13.63
CA PHE A 204 6.53 -1.54 12.71
C PHE A 204 5.32 -0.92 13.43
N PHE A 205 4.79 0.16 12.85
CA PHE A 205 3.46 0.67 13.19
C PHE A 205 2.62 0.88 11.93
N ALA A 206 1.30 0.84 12.11
CA ALA A 206 0.34 1.10 11.04
C ALA A 206 0.40 2.56 10.59
N VAL A 207 0.62 2.79 9.29
CA VAL A 207 0.59 4.12 8.70
C VAL A 207 -0.80 4.43 8.19
N ALA A 208 -1.31 3.60 7.28
CA ALA A 208 -2.58 3.84 6.63
C ALA A 208 -3.10 2.57 5.94
N GLU A 209 -4.41 2.56 5.71
CA GLU A 209 -5.10 1.54 4.93
C GLU A 209 -6.09 2.19 3.97
N VAL A 210 -6.20 1.62 2.77
CA VAL A 210 -7.22 2.03 1.80
C VAL A 210 -7.52 0.93 0.79
N ALA A 211 -8.78 0.79 0.40
CA ALA A 211 -9.15 -0.03 -0.74
C ALA A 211 -8.55 0.51 -2.06
N GLY A 212 -7.98 -0.38 -2.88
CA GLY A 212 -7.40 -0.02 -4.17
C GLY A 212 -8.43 0.58 -5.12
N TYR A 213 -9.66 0.08 -5.09
CA TYR A 213 -10.78 0.56 -5.90
C TYR A 213 -11.27 1.96 -5.52
N ASN A 214 -10.81 2.55 -4.41
CA ASN A 214 -11.06 3.98 -4.14
C ASN A 214 -10.29 4.88 -5.11
N TRP A 215 -9.15 4.40 -5.61
CA TRP A 215 -8.19 5.17 -6.40
C TRP A 215 -8.11 4.75 -7.87
N CYS A 216 -8.51 3.52 -8.18
CA CYS A 216 -8.45 2.96 -9.53
C CYS A 216 -9.59 1.95 -9.76
N ALA A 217 -9.50 1.14 -10.83
CA ALA A 217 -10.63 0.38 -11.33
C ALA A 217 -11.08 -0.75 -10.37
N THR A 218 -10.11 -1.39 -9.73
CA THR A 218 -10.27 -2.51 -8.81
C THR A 218 -9.04 -2.58 -7.91
N GLY A 219 -8.89 -3.60 -7.08
CA GLY A 219 -7.68 -3.88 -6.33
C GLY A 219 -8.00 -4.54 -5.00
N ALA A 220 -7.02 -4.58 -4.12
CA ALA A 220 -7.16 -5.06 -2.75
C ALA A 220 -8.28 -4.30 -2.01
N ASP A 221 -9.02 -5.03 -1.17
CA ASP A 221 -10.00 -4.48 -0.23
C ASP A 221 -9.33 -3.64 0.85
N ALA A 222 -8.06 -3.95 1.18
CA ALA A 222 -7.20 -3.04 1.91
C ALA A 222 -5.74 -3.15 1.45
N ILE A 223 -5.17 -2.03 1.02
CA ILE A 223 -3.72 -1.85 0.92
C ILE A 223 -3.22 -1.45 2.31
N VAL A 224 -2.46 -2.32 2.95
CA VAL A 224 -1.94 -2.11 4.31
C VAL A 224 -0.53 -1.54 4.22
N MET A 225 -0.32 -0.34 4.76
CA MET A 225 0.99 0.33 4.79
C MET A 225 1.52 0.43 6.22
N LEU A 226 2.71 -0.10 6.45
CA LEU A 226 3.40 -0.10 7.75
C LEU A 226 4.75 0.62 7.64
N TYR A 227 5.25 1.15 8.75
CA TYR A 227 6.56 1.80 8.81
C TYR A 227 7.37 1.43 10.06
N GLU A 228 8.68 1.20 9.87
CA GLU A 228 9.67 0.97 10.92
C GLU A 228 10.74 2.09 10.85
N PRO A 229 10.87 2.94 11.88
CA PRO A 229 11.71 4.15 11.81
C PRO A 229 13.22 3.94 11.73
N GLU A 230 13.77 2.93 12.38
CA GLU A 230 15.21 2.80 12.57
C GLU A 230 15.92 2.38 11.29
N SER A 231 15.34 1.42 10.56
CA SER A 231 15.77 1.04 9.21
C SER A 231 15.09 1.85 8.11
N ARG A 232 14.14 2.74 8.47
CA ARG A 232 13.32 3.52 7.55
C ARG A 232 12.58 2.64 6.54
N THR A 233 12.06 1.50 6.99
CA THR A 233 11.39 0.52 6.12
C THR A 233 9.91 0.83 6.02
N VAL A 234 9.40 0.93 4.79
CA VAL A 234 7.98 0.87 4.50
C VAL A 234 7.65 -0.54 4.04
N LEU A 235 6.64 -1.17 4.64
CA LEU A 235 6.19 -2.51 4.31
C LEU A 235 4.74 -2.44 3.83
N PHE A 236 4.44 -3.14 2.74
CA PHE A 236 3.09 -3.30 2.22
C PHE A 236 2.66 -4.76 2.22
N SER A 237 1.38 -4.96 2.53
CA SER A 237 0.64 -6.17 2.21
C SER A 237 -0.80 -5.81 1.83
N TYR A 238 -1.56 -6.80 1.36
CA TYR A 238 -2.85 -6.55 0.70
C TYR A 238 -3.91 -7.53 1.16
N ASP A 239 -5.05 -7.00 1.63
CA ASP A 239 -6.23 -7.77 1.96
C ASP A 239 -7.15 -7.88 0.74
N TRP A 240 -7.71 -9.07 0.50
CA TRP A 240 -8.50 -9.41 -0.68
C TRP A 240 -9.87 -10.05 -0.32
N SER A 241 -10.44 -9.71 0.84
CA SER A 241 -11.60 -10.40 1.43
C SER A 241 -12.99 -9.98 0.94
#